data_AF-A0A2V6FXJ4-F1
#
_entry.id   AF-A0A2V6FXJ4-F1
#
_cell.length_a   1.000
_cell.length_b   1.000
_cell.length_c   1.000
_cell.angle_alpha   90.00
_cell.angle_beta   90.00
_cell.angle_gamma   90.00
#
_symmetry.space_group_name_H-M   'P 1'
#
loop_
_entity.id
_entity.type
_entity.pdbx_description
1 polymer ?
#
loop_
_entity_poly.entity_id
_entity_poly.type
_entity_poly.pdbx_seq_one_letter_code
_entity_poly.pdbx_strand_id
1 'polypeptide(L)'
;MSSQLTERGSLDVESEMLPQEPPPWIIRSTAWLLLAAFLFALLVAIVMRLPETVRCPFVLVPGTGADPIQSPVRAIISHIGVDEGQPVKAGEELFVLRSEEIRGLDTEFRTLTEDLRSKEESLARYDNAYVAQLGMKNAEIEQAKSEVKFRENHANTSRDLVTRMEKLAKLGGES
;
A
#
# COMPACT_ATOMS: atom_id res chain seq x y z
N MET A 1 -54.79 -115.17 38.91
CA MET A 1 -55.53 -113.93 39.25
C MET A 1 -54.58 -113.07 40.05
N SER A 2 -54.18 -111.85 39.74
CA SER A 2 -54.42 -110.81 38.71
C SER A 2 -53.27 -109.81 38.96
N SER A 3 -52.79 -108.90 38.11
CA SER A 3 -52.97 -108.50 36.72
C SER A 3 -51.99 -107.31 36.57
N GLN A 4 -51.14 -107.34 35.53
CA GLN A 4 -50.58 -106.19 34.77
C GLN A 4 -49.61 -105.22 35.48
N LEU A 5 -48.35 -105.05 35.00
CA LEU A 5 -47.88 -104.31 33.80
C LEU A 5 -48.35 -102.85 33.75
N THR A 6 -47.38 -101.93 33.85
CA THR A 6 -47.26 -100.54 33.28
C THR A 6 -46.36 -99.75 34.25
N GLU A 7 -45.04 -99.74 34.11
CA GLU A 7 -44.26 -98.85 33.22
C GLU A 7 -44.63 -97.37 33.40
N ARG A 8 -43.78 -96.61 34.11
CA ARG A 8 -43.15 -95.36 33.63
C ARG A 8 -42.48 -94.59 34.78
N GLY A 9 -41.23 -94.20 34.52
CA GLY A 9 -40.70 -92.95 35.07
C GLY A 9 -39.46 -93.06 35.93
N SER A 10 -38.47 -93.87 35.52
CA SER A 10 -37.07 -93.67 35.90
C SER A 10 -36.60 -92.30 35.40
N LEU A 11 -36.78 -91.27 36.22
CA LEU A 11 -36.14 -89.95 36.08
C LEU A 11 -35.43 -89.54 37.37
N ASP A 12 -34.98 -90.51 38.15
CA ASP A 12 -33.68 -90.39 38.82
C ASP A 12 -32.61 -90.53 37.71
N VAL A 13 -32.57 -89.53 36.83
CA VAL A 13 -31.38 -89.28 36.01
C VAL A 13 -30.39 -88.78 37.03
N GLU A 14 -29.63 -89.73 37.56
CA GLU A 14 -28.32 -89.57 38.16
C GLU A 14 -27.61 -88.44 37.43
N SER A 15 -27.74 -87.24 37.99
CA SER A 15 -26.85 -86.11 37.78
C SER A 15 -25.56 -86.41 38.57
N GLU A 16 -25.02 -87.61 38.35
CA GLU A 16 -24.00 -88.27 39.15
C GLU A 16 -23.10 -89.09 38.22
N MET A 17 -22.71 -88.49 37.09
CA MET A 17 -21.65 -89.02 36.24
C MET A 17 -20.94 -87.92 35.44
N LEU A 18 -20.44 -86.91 36.16
CA LEU A 18 -19.25 -86.18 35.74
C LEU A 18 -18.19 -86.45 36.82
N PRO A 19 -17.04 -87.09 36.50
CA PRO A 19 -15.97 -87.25 37.48
C PRO A 19 -15.61 -85.86 38.04
N GLN A 20 -15.77 -85.69 39.35
CA GLN A 20 -15.72 -84.40 40.03
C GLN A 20 -14.31 -83.80 40.13
N GLU A 21 -13.31 -84.39 39.48
CA GLU A 21 -11.99 -83.82 39.29
C GLU A 21 -11.49 -84.15 37.88
N PRO A 22 -11.36 -83.18 36.96
CA PRO A 22 -10.72 -83.45 35.68
C PRO A 22 -9.28 -83.91 35.95
N PRO A 23 -8.77 -84.94 35.24
CA PRO A 23 -7.43 -85.47 35.42
C PRO A 23 -6.38 -84.35 35.54
N PRO A 24 -5.41 -84.45 36.47
CA PRO A 24 -4.48 -83.35 36.79
C PRO A 24 -3.66 -82.86 35.59
N TRP A 25 -3.54 -83.67 34.53
CA TRP A 25 -2.93 -83.27 33.27
C TRP A 25 -3.79 -82.25 32.49
N ILE A 26 -5.12 -82.36 32.52
CA ILE A 26 -6.03 -81.42 31.88
C ILE A 26 -5.98 -80.08 32.61
N ILE A 27 -6.02 -80.09 33.94
CA ILE A 27 -5.91 -78.86 34.76
C ILE A 27 -4.59 -78.15 34.48
N ARG A 28 -3.46 -78.89 34.46
CA ARG A 28 -2.15 -78.32 34.15
C ARG A 28 -2.04 -77.79 32.73
N SER A 29 -2.64 -78.47 31.76
CA SER A 29 -2.65 -78.04 30.36
C SER A 29 -3.49 -76.79 30.16
N THR A 30 -4.67 -76.74 30.77
CA THR A 30 -5.54 -75.55 30.77
C THR A 30 -4.86 -74.38 31.48
N ALA A 31 -4.19 -74.61 32.61
CA ALA A 31 -3.43 -73.57 33.31
C ALA A 31 -2.27 -73.03 32.46
N TRP A 32 -1.48 -73.90 31.83
CA TRP A 32 -0.41 -73.48 30.90
C TRP A 32 -0.94 -72.74 29.68
N LEU A 33 -2.08 -73.16 29.13
CA LEU A 33 -2.73 -72.50 28.00
C LEU A 33 -3.22 -71.11 28.37
N LEU A 34 -3.85 -70.95 29.54
CA LEU A 34 -4.27 -69.64 30.05
C LEU A 34 -3.07 -68.73 30.31
N LEU A 35 -1.99 -69.26 30.87
CA LEU A 35 -0.78 -68.50 31.15
C LEU A 35 -0.06 -68.07 29.86
N ALA A 36 0.02 -68.95 28.87
CA ALA A 36 0.55 -68.64 27.54
C ALA A 36 -0.31 -67.60 26.81
N ALA A 37 -1.65 -67.73 26.85
CA ALA A 37 -2.56 -66.77 26.24
C ALA A 37 -2.45 -65.38 26.88
N PHE A 38 -2.33 -65.32 28.21
CA PHE A 38 -2.12 -64.07 28.93
C PHE A 38 -0.76 -63.43 28.60
N LEU A 39 0.32 -64.22 28.60
CA LEU A 39 1.65 -63.75 28.23
C LEU A 39 1.69 -63.22 26.78
N PHE A 40 1.00 -63.91 25.87
CA PHE A 40 0.87 -63.50 24.48
C PHE A 40 0.11 -62.18 24.35
N ALA A 41 -1.03 -62.02 25.03
CA ALA A 41 -1.78 -60.77 25.05
C ALA A 41 -0.97 -59.60 25.63
N LEU A 42 -0.20 -59.85 26.69
CA LEU A 42 0.71 -58.87 27.30
C LEU A 42 1.79 -58.43 26.29
N LEU A 43 2.42 -59.37 25.60
CA LEU A 43 3.42 -59.08 24.57
C LEU A 43 2.83 -58.25 23.44
N VAL A 44 1.63 -58.61 22.96
CA VAL A 44 0.93 -57.85 21.92
C VAL A 44 0.62 -56.42 22.38
N ALA A 45 0.15 -56.22 23.62
CA ALA A 45 -0.14 -54.89 24.15
C ALA A 45 1.11 -54.00 24.28
N ILE A 46 2.27 -54.59 24.60
CA ILE A 46 3.55 -53.86 24.69
C ILE A 46 4.06 -53.49 23.28
N VAL A 47 3.96 -54.42 22.32
CA VAL A 47 4.49 -54.25 20.96
C VAL A 47 3.58 -53.37 20.11
N MET A 48 2.27 -53.58 20.18
CA MET A 48 1.28 -52.73 19.52
C MET A 48 1.02 -51.48 20.36
N ARG A 49 1.89 -50.47 20.23
CA ARG A 49 1.49 -49.12 20.59
C ARG A 49 0.35 -48.69 19.66
N LEU A 50 -0.84 -48.48 20.22
CA LEU A 50 -1.96 -47.93 19.47
C LEU A 50 -1.53 -46.54 18.98
N PRO A 51 -1.36 -46.32 17.67
CA PRO A 51 -0.99 -45.00 17.19
C PRO A 51 -2.22 -44.10 17.33
N GLU A 52 -2.25 -43.29 18.38
CA GLU A 52 -3.23 -42.22 18.51
C GLU A 52 -2.91 -41.15 17.47
N THR A 53 -3.42 -41.35 16.25
CA THR A 53 -3.40 -40.32 15.21
C THR A 53 -4.54 -39.36 15.47
N VAL A 54 -4.26 -38.26 16.18
CA VAL A 54 -5.22 -37.17 16.33
C VAL A 54 -5.27 -36.41 15.01
N ARG A 55 -6.41 -36.48 14.31
CA ARG A 55 -6.66 -35.65 13.14
C ARG A 55 -7.07 -34.26 13.62
N CYS A 56 -6.14 -33.32 13.63
CA CYS A 56 -6.44 -31.91 13.82
C CYS A 56 -6.72 -31.27 12.46
N PRO A 57 -7.97 -30.92 12.12
CA PRO A 57 -8.21 -29.99 11.03
C PRO A 57 -7.61 -28.64 11.44
N PHE A 58 -6.80 -28.06 10.57
CA PHE A 58 -6.29 -26.71 10.74
C PHE A 58 -6.67 -25.86 9.52
N VAL A 59 -6.89 -24.57 9.77
CA VAL A 59 -7.14 -23.56 8.73
C VAL A 59 -6.00 -22.57 8.83
N LEU A 60 -5.39 -22.23 7.68
CA LEU A 60 -4.37 -21.20 7.61
C LEU A 60 -5.06 -19.84 7.72
N VAL A 61 -4.74 -19.09 8.78
CA VAL A 61 -5.21 -17.72 8.97
C VAL A 61 -3.98 -16.80 8.91
N PRO A 62 -4.01 -15.71 8.12
CA PRO A 62 -2.90 -14.77 8.05
C PRO A 62 -2.69 -14.11 9.42
N GLY A 63 -1.42 -14.06 9.88
CA GLY A 63 -1.08 -13.57 11.22
C GLY A 63 -1.42 -12.10 11.48
N THR A 64 -1.52 -11.28 10.42
CA THR A 64 -1.82 -9.84 10.48
C THR A 64 -3.19 -9.47 9.91
N GLY A 65 -4.05 -10.46 9.64
CA GLY A 65 -5.31 -10.25 8.93
C GLY A 65 -5.12 -10.11 7.41
N ALA A 66 -6.22 -10.18 6.67
CA ALA A 66 -6.22 -10.24 5.21
C ALA A 66 -6.16 -8.86 4.54
N ASP A 67 -5.35 -7.92 5.09
CA ASP A 67 -5.27 -6.49 4.77
C ASP A 67 -5.82 -6.14 3.36
N PRO A 68 -7.13 -5.86 3.25
CA PRO A 68 -7.78 -5.78 1.96
C PRO A 68 -7.43 -4.45 1.30
N ILE A 69 -6.76 -4.52 0.16
CA ILE A 69 -6.41 -3.34 -0.62
C ILE A 69 -7.68 -2.80 -1.27
N GLN A 70 -8.05 -1.56 -0.92
CA GLN A 70 -9.20 -0.86 -1.47
C GLN A 70 -8.78 0.26 -2.39
N SER A 71 -9.61 0.55 -3.39
CA SER A 71 -9.38 1.70 -4.28
C SER A 71 -9.75 3.00 -3.55
N PRO A 72 -8.89 4.04 -3.56
CA PRO A 72 -9.20 5.33 -2.97
C PRO A 72 -10.25 6.12 -3.76
N VAL A 73 -10.41 5.81 -5.05
CA VAL A 73 -11.35 6.49 -5.97
C VAL A 73 -12.21 5.48 -6.71
N ARG A 74 -13.36 5.91 -7.23
CA ARG A 74 -14.17 5.07 -8.11
C ARG A 74 -13.47 4.96 -9.47
N ALA A 75 -13.05 3.76 -9.82
CA ALA A 75 -12.29 3.50 -11.04
C ALA A 75 -12.68 2.18 -11.70
N ILE A 76 -12.33 2.06 -12.98
CA ILE A 76 -12.45 0.83 -13.77
C ILE A 76 -11.08 0.17 -13.78
N ILE A 77 -11.02 -1.13 -13.49
CA ILE A 77 -9.78 -1.91 -13.56
C ILE A 77 -9.43 -2.07 -15.05
N SER A 78 -8.26 -1.59 -15.47
CA SER A 78 -7.77 -1.75 -16.84
C SER A 78 -6.91 -2.99 -17.00
N HIS A 79 -6.14 -3.34 -15.98
CA HIS A 79 -5.23 -4.48 -16.00
C HIS A 79 -5.04 -5.03 -14.58
N ILE A 80 -4.89 -6.34 -14.47
CA ILE A 80 -4.55 -7.05 -13.23
C ILE A 80 -3.23 -7.78 -13.53
N GLY A 81 -2.18 -7.44 -12.78
CA GLY A 81 -0.82 -7.94 -13.00
C GLY A 81 -0.42 -9.10 -12.09
N VAL A 82 -1.34 -9.58 -11.24
CA VAL A 82 -1.08 -10.59 -10.23
C VAL A 82 -2.18 -11.64 -10.17
N ASP A 83 -1.76 -12.87 -9.85
CA ASP A 83 -2.66 -14.01 -9.66
C ASP A 83 -2.85 -14.35 -8.18
N GLU A 84 -3.89 -15.13 -7.88
CA GLU A 84 -4.20 -15.56 -6.51
C GLU A 84 -3.07 -16.41 -5.91
N GLY A 85 -2.64 -16.06 -4.70
CA GLY A 85 -1.55 -16.76 -3.98
C GLY A 85 -0.14 -16.40 -4.45
N GLN A 86 0.01 -15.47 -5.40
CA GLN A 86 1.31 -14.98 -5.84
C GLN A 86 1.99 -14.14 -4.74
N PRO A 87 3.26 -14.41 -4.39
CA PRO A 87 4.00 -13.55 -3.48
C PRO A 87 4.37 -12.24 -4.19
N VAL A 88 4.01 -11.11 -3.57
CA VAL A 88 4.24 -9.76 -4.10
C VAL A 88 5.11 -8.95 -3.15
N LYS A 89 5.94 -8.06 -3.68
CA LYS A 89 6.76 -7.14 -2.88
C LYS A 89 6.02 -5.83 -2.61
N ALA A 90 6.43 -5.13 -1.54
CA ALA A 90 5.91 -3.79 -1.27
C ALA A 90 6.25 -2.84 -2.44
N GLY A 91 5.23 -2.17 -2.97
CA GLY A 91 5.35 -1.25 -4.11
C GLY A 91 5.28 -1.92 -5.49
N GLU A 92 5.07 -3.24 -5.56
CA GLU A 92 4.81 -3.93 -6.82
C GLU A 92 3.41 -3.60 -7.36
N GLU A 93 3.30 -3.50 -8.68
CA GLU A 93 2.06 -3.13 -9.36
C GLU A 93 1.08 -4.30 -9.38
N LEU A 94 0.01 -4.23 -8.57
CA LEU A 94 -1.00 -5.28 -8.48
C LEU A 94 -2.08 -5.12 -9.55
N PHE A 95 -2.58 -3.90 -9.72
CA PHE A 95 -3.65 -3.58 -10.66
C PHE A 95 -3.53 -2.12 -11.14
N VAL A 96 -3.92 -1.89 -12.39
CA VAL A 96 -4.00 -0.56 -12.98
C VAL A 96 -5.45 -0.11 -12.99
N LEU A 97 -5.69 1.06 -12.42
CA LEU A 97 -7.00 1.70 -12.39
C LEU A 97 -7.06 2.84 -13.40
N ARG A 98 -8.18 2.92 -14.11
CA ARG A 98 -8.56 4.08 -14.92
C ARG A 98 -9.79 4.73 -14.30
N SER A 99 -9.70 6.02 -13.96
CA SER A 99 -10.84 6.81 -13.52
C SER A 99 -11.03 8.02 -14.43
N GLU A 100 -12.28 8.31 -14.77
CA GLU A 100 -12.64 9.54 -15.49
C GLU A 100 -12.38 10.79 -14.63
N GLU A 101 -12.46 10.66 -13.30
CA GLU A 101 -12.18 11.76 -12.37
C GLU A 101 -10.70 12.15 -12.40
N ILE A 102 -9.80 11.17 -12.45
CA ILE A 102 -8.35 11.40 -12.61
C ILE A 102 -8.05 12.06 -13.96
N ARG A 103 -8.77 11.68 -15.03
CA ARG A 103 -8.60 12.27 -16.37
C ARG A 103 -9.06 13.74 -16.41
N GLY A 104 -10.16 14.06 -15.72
CA GLY A 104 -10.60 15.44 -15.53
C GLY A 104 -9.57 16.26 -14.78
N LEU A 105 -9.03 15.71 -13.69
CA LEU A 105 -8.01 16.33 -12.86
C LEU A 105 -6.72 16.62 -13.65
N ASP A 106 -6.25 15.69 -14.48
CA ASP A 106 -5.07 15.89 -15.35
C ASP A 106 -5.28 17.05 -16.34
N THR A 107 -6.48 17.15 -16.92
CA THR A 107 -6.84 18.23 -17.83
C THR A 107 -6.85 19.59 -17.10
N GLU A 108 -7.39 19.62 -15.89
CA GLU A 108 -7.40 20.80 -15.04
C GLU A 108 -5.98 21.21 -14.64
N PHE A 109 -5.15 20.26 -14.17
CA PHE A 109 -3.74 20.50 -13.87
C PHE A 109 -2.98 21.08 -15.06
N ARG A 110 -3.18 20.52 -16.25
CA ARG A 110 -2.54 21.02 -17.47
C ARG A 110 -2.98 22.45 -17.80
N THR A 111 -4.28 22.73 -17.67
CA THR A 111 -4.82 24.07 -17.90
C THR A 111 -4.24 25.08 -16.90
N LEU A 112 -4.20 24.70 -15.61
CA LEU A 112 -3.66 25.54 -14.55
C LEU A 112 -2.16 25.81 -14.71
N THR A 113 -1.42 24.82 -15.20
CA THR A 113 0.01 24.95 -15.50
C THR A 113 0.26 25.90 -16.66
N GLU A 114 -0.55 25.81 -17.73
CA GLU A 114 -0.47 26.72 -18.87
C GLU A 114 -0.86 28.15 -18.48
N ASP A 115 -1.90 28.31 -17.65
CA ASP A 115 -2.30 29.62 -17.12
C ASP A 115 -1.21 30.25 -16.25
N LEU A 116 -0.54 29.46 -15.40
CA LEU A 116 0.60 29.93 -14.63
C LEU A 116 1.73 30.41 -15.53
N ARG A 117 2.10 29.59 -16.52
CA ARG A 117 3.13 29.94 -17.50
C ARG A 117 2.80 31.24 -18.25
N SER A 118 1.56 31.39 -18.71
CA SER A 118 1.09 32.59 -19.39
C SER A 118 1.16 33.84 -18.51
N LYS A 119 0.81 33.70 -17.22
CA LYS A 119 0.92 34.80 -16.24
C LYS A 119 2.37 35.18 -15.96
N GLU A 120 3.26 34.21 -15.81
CA GLU A 120 4.70 34.45 -15.64
C GLU A 120 5.29 35.19 -16.84
N GLU A 121 4.95 34.75 -18.07
CA GLU A 121 5.40 35.43 -19.29
C GLU A 121 4.83 36.85 -19.38
N SER A 122 3.57 37.04 -19.02
CA SER A 122 2.94 38.36 -18.99
C SER A 122 3.63 39.29 -18.00
N LEU A 123 3.94 38.82 -16.79
CA LEU A 123 4.69 39.58 -15.79
C LEU A 123 6.07 40.00 -16.31
N ALA A 124 6.82 39.06 -16.91
CA ALA A 124 8.12 39.38 -17.50
C ALA A 124 8.02 40.43 -18.62
N ARG A 125 6.96 40.41 -19.43
CA ARG A 125 6.71 41.43 -20.45
C ARG A 125 6.39 42.79 -19.83
N TYR A 126 5.58 42.83 -18.77
CA TYR A 126 5.28 44.07 -18.05
C TYR A 126 6.52 44.67 -17.39
N ASP A 127 7.37 43.87 -16.75
CA ASP A 127 8.61 44.33 -16.14
C ASP A 127 9.56 44.93 -17.20
N ASN A 128 9.73 44.25 -18.33
CA ASN A 128 10.56 44.76 -19.43
C ASN A 128 10.01 46.07 -20.02
N ALA A 129 8.68 46.17 -20.20
CA ALA A 129 8.04 47.39 -20.67
C ALA A 129 8.21 48.54 -19.66
N TYR A 130 8.11 48.25 -18.36
CA TYR A 130 8.31 49.23 -17.30
C TYR A 130 9.76 49.74 -17.25
N VAL A 131 10.74 48.85 -17.36
CA VAL A 131 12.16 49.22 -17.44
C VAL A 131 12.44 50.07 -18.68
N ALA A 132 11.87 49.72 -19.83
CA ALA A 132 11.99 50.53 -21.04
C ALA A 132 11.38 51.93 -20.86
N GLN A 133 10.22 52.03 -20.21
CA GLN A 133 9.56 53.31 -19.92
C GLN A 133 10.39 54.18 -18.98
N LEU A 134 10.99 53.59 -17.94
CA LEU A 134 11.92 54.29 -17.05
C LEU A 134 13.15 54.80 -17.82
N GLY A 135 13.70 54.00 -18.74
CA GLY A 135 14.80 54.39 -19.60
C GLY A 135 14.45 55.60 -20.48
N MET A 136 13.27 55.59 -21.12
CA MET A 136 12.78 56.71 -21.94
C MET A 136 12.61 57.98 -21.11
N LYS A 137 12.02 57.86 -19.91
CA LYS A 137 11.83 59.01 -19.02
C LYS A 137 13.15 59.59 -18.52
N ASN A 138 14.13 58.75 -18.22
CA ASN A 138 15.47 59.22 -17.87
C ASN A 138 16.15 59.95 -19.04
N ALA A 139 16.03 59.42 -20.27
CA ALA A 139 16.56 60.10 -21.45
C ALA A 139 15.89 61.46 -21.70
N GLU A 140 14.57 61.55 -21.50
CA GLU A 140 13.80 62.81 -21.60
C GLU A 140 14.26 63.84 -20.57
N ILE A 141 14.52 63.41 -19.31
CA ILE A 141 15.07 64.26 -18.26
C ILE A 141 16.46 64.79 -18.64
N GLU A 142 17.34 63.92 -19.14
CA GLU A 142 18.68 64.34 -19.56
C GLU A 142 18.67 65.29 -20.75
N GLN A 143 17.76 65.06 -21.72
CA GLN A 143 17.54 65.99 -22.82
C GLN A 143 17.06 67.36 -22.31
N ALA A 144 16.06 67.39 -21.41
CA ALA A 144 15.56 68.64 -20.82
C ALA A 144 16.64 69.38 -20.03
N LYS A 145 17.47 68.68 -19.25
CA LYS A 145 18.63 69.28 -18.55
C LYS A 145 19.62 69.90 -19.52
N SER A 146 19.94 69.21 -20.62
CA SER A 146 20.87 69.73 -21.64
C SER A 146 20.33 70.99 -22.31
N GLU A 147 19.02 71.05 -22.57
CA GLU A 147 18.35 72.21 -23.13
C GLU A 147 18.37 73.39 -22.16
N VAL A 148 18.05 73.17 -20.88
CA VAL A 148 18.14 74.21 -19.84
C VAL A 148 19.56 74.76 -19.76
N LYS A 149 20.58 73.90 -19.71
CA LYS A 149 21.99 74.32 -19.69
C LYS A 149 22.37 75.13 -20.93
N PHE A 150 21.87 74.75 -22.10
CA PHE A 150 22.08 75.52 -23.33
C PHE A 150 21.47 76.92 -23.25
N ARG A 151 20.22 77.02 -22.77
CA ARG A 151 19.53 78.31 -22.57
C ARG A 151 20.23 79.19 -21.54
N GLU A 152 20.72 78.62 -20.44
CA GLU A 152 21.51 79.33 -19.43
C GLU A 152 22.80 79.90 -20.02
N ASN A 153 23.55 79.09 -20.77
CA ASN A 153 24.78 79.53 -21.44
C ASN A 153 24.51 80.64 -22.45
N HIS A 154 23.42 80.56 -23.22
CA HIS A 154 23.03 81.60 -24.16
C HIS A 154 22.68 82.90 -23.42
N ALA A 155 21.87 82.83 -22.35
CA ALA A 155 21.51 84.00 -21.56
C ALA A 155 22.74 84.67 -20.91
N ASN A 156 23.69 83.88 -20.40
CA ASN A 156 24.94 84.40 -19.84
C ASN A 156 25.82 85.06 -20.90
N THR A 157 25.93 84.47 -22.09
CA THR A 157 26.71 85.05 -23.20
C THR A 157 26.08 86.36 -23.69
N SER A 158 24.75 86.39 -23.83
CA SER A 158 24.03 87.62 -24.19
C SER A 158 24.23 88.72 -23.14
N ARG A 159 24.18 88.40 -21.84
CA ARG A 159 24.48 89.37 -20.77
C ARG A 159 25.91 89.89 -20.86
N ASP A 160 26.90 89.02 -21.04
CA ASP A 160 28.31 89.44 -21.16
C ASP A 160 28.51 90.38 -22.36
N LEU A 161 27.95 90.06 -23.53
CA LEU A 161 27.99 90.94 -24.71
C LEU A 161 27.39 92.32 -24.44
N VAL A 162 26.22 92.39 -23.82
CA VAL A 162 25.59 93.67 -23.45
C VAL A 162 26.50 94.47 -22.52
N THR A 163 27.07 93.84 -21.48
CA THR A 163 27.98 94.54 -20.56
C THR A 163 29.26 95.03 -21.23
N ARG A 164 29.77 94.29 -22.24
CA ARG A 164 30.93 94.73 -23.05
C ARG A 164 30.57 95.91 -23.94
N MET A 165 29.40 95.87 -24.59
CA MET A 165 28.91 97.01 -25.38
C MET A 165 28.72 98.26 -24.53
N GLU A 166 28.14 98.14 -23.33
CA GLU A 166 28.01 99.27 -22.39
C GLU A 166 29.36 99.87 -21.99
N LYS A 167 30.39 99.03 -21.78
CA LYS A 167 31.75 99.50 -21.49
C LYS A 167 32.37 100.23 -22.69
N LEU A 168 32.17 99.73 -23.90
CA LEU A 168 32.68 100.35 -25.14
C LEU A 168 32.00 101.69 -25.41
N ALA A 169 30.67 101.77 -25.23
CA ALA A 169 29.91 103.00 -25.34
C ALA A 169 30.40 104.07 -24.33
N LYS A 170 30.70 103.68 -23.09
CA LYS A 170 31.30 104.58 -22.08
C LYS A 170 32.72 105.07 -22.41
N LEU A 171 33.47 104.33 -23.23
CA LEU A 171 34.82 104.69 -23.67
C LEU A 171 34.84 105.52 -24.97
N GLY A 172 33.67 105.91 -25.50
CA GLY A 172 33.57 106.82 -26.64
C GLY A 172 33.86 106.19 -28.00
N GLY A 173 33.78 104.86 -28.11
CA GLY A 173 33.99 104.13 -29.36
C GLY A 173 32.67 103.81 -30.05
N GLU A 174 32.09 104.77 -30.77
CA GLU A 174 31.02 104.51 -31.72
C GLU A 174 31.32 105.18 -33.07
N SER A 175 31.40 104.36 -34.11
CA SER A 175 31.08 104.70 -35.51
C SER A 175 30.28 103.55 -36.08
#